data_AF-A0A5C5X6X9-F1
#
_entry.id   AF-A0A5C5X6X9-F1
#
_cell.length_a   1.000
_cell.length_b   1.000
_cell.length_c   1.000
_cell.angle_alpha   90.00
_cell.angle_beta   90.00
_cell.angle_gamma   90.00
#
_symmetry.space_group_name_H-M   'P 1'
#
loop_
_entity.id
_entity.type
_entity.pdbx_description
1 polymer ?
#
loop_
_entity_poly.entity_id
_entity_poly.type
_entity_poly.pdbx_seq_one_letter_code
_entity_poly.pdbx_strand_id
1 'polypeptide(L)'
;MAGRTIQAREAFRLVYLELHELGKRGDKRFKRLPPENTIAPDVVKYPPVRIFPNGDVIGIHPYLKKYLKDCKVTGRRNKTGPTTVESHHLLEERLMKHLGIHENEGLCVALEQVDHSYYSGELPKHLPRGAFMADIDVVYDASCEMYKASGHPEWIPIIRHWLKSNRIKILQHYATTDVAGATDKDRKRVQRFFNKL
;
A
#
# COMPACT_ATOMS: atom_id res chain seq x y z
N MET A 1 -6.58 19.30 9.91
CA MET A 1 -6.01 19.17 8.54
C MET A 1 -6.83 18.20 7.68
N ALA A 2 -8.17 18.18 7.76
CA ALA A 2 -9.01 17.10 7.22
C ALA A 2 -9.65 17.40 5.83
N GLY A 3 -9.14 18.37 5.07
CA GLY A 3 -9.86 18.93 3.92
C GLY A 3 -9.27 18.71 2.52
N ARG A 4 -8.11 18.05 2.37
CA ARG A 4 -7.36 18.05 1.09
C ARG A 4 -7.29 16.69 0.38
N THR A 5 -7.13 15.60 1.12
CA THR A 5 -7.20 14.19 0.65
C THR A 5 -8.49 13.83 -0.11
N ILE A 6 -9.50 14.71 -0.05
CA ILE A 6 -10.84 14.53 -0.60
C ILE A 6 -10.81 14.53 -2.14
N GLN A 7 -9.95 15.32 -2.80
CA GLN A 7 -10.08 15.53 -4.25
C GLN A 7 -9.65 14.30 -5.09
N ALA A 8 -8.46 13.76 -4.83
CA ALA A 8 -8.00 12.56 -5.55
C ALA A 8 -8.85 11.32 -5.20
N ARG A 9 -9.17 11.14 -3.91
CA ARG A 9 -9.97 10.01 -3.43
C ARG A 9 -11.39 10.04 -4.02
N GLU A 10 -12.04 11.19 -4.08
CA GLU A 10 -13.36 11.31 -4.70
C GLU A 10 -13.31 11.09 -6.22
N ALA A 11 -12.28 11.59 -6.92
CA ALA A 11 -12.10 11.32 -8.35
C ALA A 11 -11.97 9.81 -8.63
N PHE A 12 -11.16 9.09 -7.86
CA PHE A 12 -11.03 7.64 -8.01
C PHE A 12 -12.26 6.87 -7.55
N ARG A 13 -13.04 7.41 -6.61
CA ARG A 13 -14.34 6.85 -6.24
C ARG A 13 -15.32 6.91 -7.40
N LEU A 14 -15.35 8.02 -8.16
CA LEU A 14 -16.19 8.10 -9.37
C LEU A 14 -15.74 7.08 -10.42
N VAL A 15 -14.43 6.90 -10.62
CA VAL A 15 -13.88 5.86 -11.51
C VAL A 15 -14.30 4.45 -11.04
N TYR A 16 -14.26 4.19 -9.72
CA TYR A 16 -14.74 2.92 -9.17
C TYR A 16 -16.21 2.68 -9.52
N LEU A 17 -17.07 3.69 -9.31
CA LEU A 17 -18.50 3.58 -9.61
C LEU A 17 -18.75 3.33 -11.10
N GLU A 18 -18.01 4.01 -11.98
CA GLU A 18 -18.10 3.79 -13.43
C GLU A 18 -17.70 2.35 -13.80
N LEU A 19 -16.54 1.87 -13.32
CA LEU A 19 -16.08 0.50 -13.57
C LEU A 19 -17.04 -0.55 -13.01
N HIS A 20 -17.62 -0.28 -11.84
CA HIS A 20 -18.59 -1.16 -11.20
C HIS A 20 -19.90 -1.23 -11.99
N GLU A 21 -20.40 -0.10 -12.49
CA GLU A 21 -21.58 -0.05 -13.36
C GLU A 21 -21.30 -0.71 -14.72
N LEU A 22 -20.11 -0.55 -15.30
CA LEU A 22 -19.68 -1.27 -16.50
C LEU A 22 -19.63 -2.80 -16.26
N GLY A 23 -19.15 -3.22 -15.09
CA GLY A 23 -19.12 -4.63 -14.69
C GLY A 23 -20.52 -5.24 -14.56
N LYS A 24 -21.48 -4.51 -13.98
CA LYS A 24 -22.89 -4.91 -13.90
C LYS A 24 -23.58 -4.99 -15.26
N ARG A 25 -23.23 -4.11 -16.20
CA ARG A 25 -23.80 -4.06 -17.56
C ARG A 25 -23.34 -5.23 -18.47
N GLY A 26 -22.60 -6.19 -17.94
CA GLY A 26 -22.42 -7.49 -18.59
C GLY A 26 -21.25 -7.56 -19.58
N ASP A 27 -20.25 -6.68 -19.47
CA ASP A 27 -18.98 -6.91 -20.13
C ASP A 27 -18.41 -8.26 -19.64
N LYS A 28 -18.25 -9.20 -20.58
CA LYS A 28 -17.85 -10.59 -20.30
C LYS A 28 -16.52 -10.70 -19.54
N ARG A 29 -15.71 -9.63 -19.53
CA ARG A 29 -14.45 -9.52 -18.79
C ARG A 29 -14.64 -9.34 -17.27
N PHE A 30 -15.79 -8.86 -16.81
CA PHE A 30 -16.05 -8.50 -15.41
C PHE A 30 -17.04 -9.43 -14.68
N LYS A 31 -17.63 -10.42 -15.37
CA LYS A 31 -18.66 -11.34 -14.87
C LYS A 31 -18.24 -12.30 -13.73
N ARG A 32 -17.01 -12.23 -13.21
CA ARG A 32 -16.46 -13.19 -12.23
C ARG A 32 -16.15 -12.61 -10.85
N LEU A 33 -16.61 -11.41 -10.56
CA LEU A 33 -16.24 -10.66 -9.37
C LEU A 33 -17.43 -10.63 -8.36
N PRO A 34 -17.26 -11.09 -7.09
CA PRO A 34 -18.35 -11.24 -6.11
C PRO A 34 -18.83 -9.94 -5.43
N PRO A 35 -20.12 -9.78 -5.10
CA PRO A 35 -20.83 -8.47 -5.11
C PRO A 35 -20.46 -7.44 -4.04
N GLU A 36 -19.74 -7.81 -2.98
CA GLU A 36 -19.73 -7.04 -1.73
C GLU A 36 -18.35 -6.68 -1.16
N ASN A 37 -17.28 -6.96 -1.91
CA ASN A 37 -15.92 -6.46 -1.64
C ASN A 37 -15.10 -6.31 -2.93
N THR A 38 -15.79 -6.14 -4.06
CA THR A 38 -15.18 -6.24 -5.37
C THR A 38 -14.45 -5.00 -5.77
N ILE A 39 -13.14 -5.07 -5.55
CA ILE A 39 -12.11 -4.48 -6.40
C ILE A 39 -12.61 -4.51 -7.85
N ALA A 40 -12.90 -3.36 -8.41
CA ALA A 40 -13.02 -3.20 -9.85
C ALA A 40 -11.60 -2.99 -10.36
N PRO A 41 -10.92 -4.00 -10.88
CA PRO A 41 -9.55 -3.81 -11.30
C PRO A 41 -9.61 -3.10 -12.66
N ASP A 42 -8.63 -2.25 -12.95
CA ASP A 42 -8.29 -1.97 -14.35
C ASP A 42 -7.49 -3.17 -14.89
N VAL A 43 -8.10 -4.37 -14.79
CA VAL A 43 -7.44 -5.69 -14.79
C VAL A 43 -6.68 -5.95 -16.07
N VAL A 44 -7.09 -5.29 -17.16
CA VAL A 44 -6.57 -5.56 -18.50
C VAL A 44 -5.23 -4.85 -18.70
N LYS A 45 -5.03 -3.68 -18.09
CA LYS A 45 -3.83 -2.86 -18.29
C LYS A 45 -2.90 -2.82 -17.07
N TYR A 46 -3.44 -2.92 -15.85
CA TYR A 46 -2.67 -2.91 -14.60
C TYR A 46 -3.17 -3.98 -13.61
N PRO A 47 -2.89 -5.27 -13.85
CA PRO A 47 -3.42 -6.37 -13.03
C PRO A 47 -3.23 -6.25 -11.51
N PRO A 48 -2.11 -5.71 -10.98
CA PRO A 48 -1.94 -5.58 -9.54
C PRO A 48 -2.47 -4.26 -8.97
N VAL A 49 -3.11 -3.40 -9.76
CA VAL A 49 -3.75 -2.15 -9.30
C VAL A 49 -5.24 -2.38 -9.05
N ARG A 50 -5.69 -1.91 -7.90
CA ARG A 50 -7.03 -2.12 -7.35
C ARG A 50 -7.60 -0.78 -6.90
N ILE A 51 -8.78 -0.43 -7.40
CA ILE A 51 -9.55 0.72 -6.93
C ILE A 51 -10.61 0.21 -5.96
N PHE A 52 -10.65 0.80 -4.77
CA PHE A 52 -11.59 0.44 -3.71
C PHE A 52 -12.83 1.35 -3.74
N PRO A 53 -13.97 0.90 -3.17
CA PRO A 53 -15.22 1.69 -3.15
C PRO A 53 -15.09 3.06 -2.47
N ASN A 54 -14.12 3.20 -1.57
CA ASN A 54 -13.81 4.44 -0.86
C ASN A 54 -12.90 5.37 -1.67
N GLY A 55 -12.51 5.00 -2.90
CA GLY A 55 -11.62 5.78 -3.76
C GLY A 55 -10.13 5.52 -3.57
N ASP A 56 -9.73 4.61 -2.67
CA ASP A 56 -8.31 4.26 -2.54
C ASP A 56 -7.84 3.47 -3.76
N VAL A 57 -6.67 3.84 -4.30
CA VAL A 57 -6.03 3.09 -5.37
C VAL A 57 -4.77 2.45 -4.82
N ILE A 58 -4.75 1.12 -4.78
CA ILE A 58 -3.67 0.34 -4.18
C ILE A 58 -3.08 -0.59 -5.22
N GLY A 59 -1.78 -0.75 -5.20
CA GLY A 59 -1.10 -1.71 -6.05
C GLY A 59 0.38 -1.81 -5.76
N ILE A 60 1.07 -2.63 -6.53
CA ILE A 60 2.53 -2.75 -6.45
C ILE A 60 3.17 -1.53 -7.13
N HIS A 61 4.21 -0.96 -6.51
CA HIS A 61 4.80 0.35 -6.85
C HIS A 61 4.91 0.65 -8.37
N PRO A 62 5.63 -0.14 -9.20
CA PRO A 62 5.81 0.15 -10.63
C PRO A 62 4.49 0.21 -11.41
N TYR A 63 3.53 -0.63 -11.05
CA TYR A 63 2.23 -0.66 -11.71
C TYR A 63 1.36 0.51 -11.28
N LEU A 64 1.34 0.82 -9.99
CA LEU A 64 0.60 1.97 -9.47
C LEU A 64 1.16 3.28 -10.04
N LYS A 65 2.48 3.44 -10.04
CA LYS A 65 3.16 4.59 -10.65
C LYS A 65 2.82 4.76 -12.12
N LYS A 66 2.80 3.66 -12.89
CA LYS A 66 2.42 3.67 -14.30
C LYS A 66 0.94 4.01 -14.49
N TYR A 67 0.06 3.46 -13.65
CA TYR A 67 -1.37 3.78 -13.65
C TYR A 67 -1.60 5.28 -13.41
N LEU A 68 -1.00 5.85 -12.36
CA LEU A 68 -1.11 7.29 -12.04
C LEU A 68 -0.57 8.20 -13.15
N LYS A 69 0.50 7.76 -13.83
CA LYS A 69 1.04 8.46 -15.00
C LYS A 69 0.07 8.46 -16.17
N ASP A 70 -0.52 7.31 -16.47
CA ASP A 70 -1.44 7.18 -17.61
C ASP A 70 -2.78 7.89 -17.32
N CYS A 71 -3.19 7.98 -16.05
CA CYS A 71 -4.31 8.83 -15.61
C CYS A 71 -3.98 10.34 -15.64
N LYS A 72 -2.73 10.73 -15.93
CA LYS A 72 -2.27 12.13 -15.96
C LYS A 72 -2.47 12.90 -14.65
N VAL A 73 -2.46 12.18 -13.52
CA VAL A 73 -2.59 12.76 -12.16
C VAL A 73 -1.24 12.93 -11.44
N THR A 74 -0.14 12.52 -12.08
CA THR A 74 1.23 12.67 -11.56
C THR A 74 2.07 13.59 -12.48
N GLY A 75 3.05 14.33 -11.95
CA GLY A 75 3.89 15.24 -12.74
C GLY A 75 4.35 16.51 -12.00
N ARG A 76 5.20 17.32 -12.68
CA ARG A 76 5.68 18.63 -12.15
C ARG A 76 4.53 19.63 -12.07
N ARG A 77 4.48 20.39 -10.98
CA ARG A 77 3.51 21.48 -10.74
C ARG A 77 3.34 22.37 -11.96
N ASN A 78 2.17 22.35 -12.56
CA ASN A 78 1.69 23.52 -13.28
C ASN A 78 1.08 24.44 -12.22
N LYS A 79 1.38 25.74 -12.26
CA LYS A 79 1.01 26.74 -11.23
C LYS A 79 -0.50 26.85 -10.91
N THR A 80 -1.33 26.10 -11.62
CA THR A 80 -2.80 26.03 -11.50
C THR A 80 -3.35 24.60 -11.63
N GLY A 81 -2.50 23.56 -11.63
CA GLY A 81 -2.89 22.17 -11.92
C GLY A 81 -3.32 21.36 -10.69
N PRO A 82 -4.05 20.24 -10.90
CA PRO A 82 -4.54 19.37 -9.82
C PRO A 82 -3.41 18.84 -8.95
N THR A 83 -3.72 18.55 -7.68
CA THR A 83 -2.78 18.02 -6.69
C THR A 83 -2.03 16.82 -7.26
N THR A 84 -0.69 16.89 -7.27
CA THR A 84 0.14 15.78 -7.77
C THR A 84 -0.11 14.54 -6.92
N VAL A 85 -0.59 13.46 -7.53
CA VAL A 85 -0.76 12.16 -6.89
C VAL A 85 0.51 11.34 -7.05
N GLU A 86 0.94 10.72 -5.96
CA GLU A 86 2.16 9.94 -5.81
C GLU A 86 1.84 8.55 -5.26
N SER A 87 2.73 7.59 -5.55
CA SER A 87 2.63 6.23 -5.01
C SER A 87 3.38 6.18 -3.68
N HIS A 88 2.66 6.02 -2.58
CA HIS A 88 3.22 5.88 -1.23
C HIS A 88 3.26 4.42 -0.81
N HIS A 89 4.42 3.92 -0.39
CA HIS A 89 4.54 2.56 0.17
C HIS A 89 3.82 2.46 1.52
N LEU A 90 2.91 1.48 1.64
CA LEU A 90 2.15 1.22 2.87
C LEU A 90 3.02 0.65 4.00
N LEU A 91 4.16 0.06 3.66
CA LEU A 91 5.24 -0.26 4.57
C LEU A 91 6.51 0.33 3.97
N GLU A 92 7.24 1.13 4.75
CA GLU A 92 8.32 1.95 4.20
C GLU A 92 9.41 1.11 3.53
N GLU A 93 9.77 1.49 2.31
CA GLU A 93 10.67 0.75 1.43
C GLU A 93 12.03 0.43 2.06
N ARG A 94 12.73 1.41 2.62
CA ARG A 94 14.05 1.25 3.24
C ARG A 94 14.00 0.23 4.38
N LEU A 95 12.93 0.24 5.18
CA LEU A 95 12.71 -0.75 6.25
C LEU A 95 12.30 -2.13 5.72
N MET A 96 11.71 -2.20 4.54
CA MET A 96 11.31 -3.46 3.92
C MET A 96 12.44 -4.09 3.10
N LYS A 97 13.41 -3.29 2.65
CA LYS A 97 14.55 -3.72 1.83
C LYS A 97 15.44 -4.74 2.51
N HIS A 98 15.76 -4.56 3.80
CA HIS A 98 16.55 -5.55 4.55
C HIS A 98 15.77 -6.83 4.88
N LEU A 99 14.44 -6.81 4.71
CA LEU A 99 13.56 -7.97 4.84
C LEU A 99 13.31 -8.67 3.49
N GLY A 100 14.05 -8.28 2.46
CA GLY A 100 13.99 -8.89 1.13
C GLY A 100 12.90 -8.35 0.20
N ILE A 101 12.21 -7.28 0.58
CA ILE A 101 11.19 -6.65 -0.27
C ILE A 101 11.81 -5.43 -0.92
N HIS A 102 11.98 -5.47 -2.24
CA HIS A 102 12.52 -4.34 -2.98
C HIS A 102 11.44 -3.29 -3.29
N GLU A 103 11.88 -2.08 -3.67
CA GLU A 103 11.02 -0.95 -4.08
C GLU A 103 9.89 -1.38 -5.02
N ASN A 104 10.23 -2.20 -6.02
CA ASN A 104 9.32 -2.62 -7.08
C ASN A 104 8.31 -3.69 -6.67
N GLU A 105 8.39 -4.18 -5.44
CA GLU A 105 7.52 -5.24 -4.88
C GLU A 105 6.68 -4.73 -3.71
N GLY A 106 6.97 -3.51 -3.24
CA GLY A 106 6.25 -2.87 -2.17
C GLY A 106 4.79 -2.60 -2.54
N LEU A 107 3.92 -2.87 -1.58
CA LEU A 107 2.52 -2.47 -1.64
C LEU A 107 2.40 -0.97 -1.43
N CYS A 108 1.70 -0.29 -2.33
CA CYS A 108 1.55 1.14 -2.31
C CYS A 108 0.08 1.57 -2.40
N VAL A 109 -0.20 2.77 -1.93
CA VAL A 109 -1.45 3.50 -2.09
C VAL A 109 -1.19 4.82 -2.82
N ALA A 110 -2.14 5.25 -3.66
CA ALA A 110 -2.09 6.55 -4.32
C ALA A 110 -2.50 7.64 -3.34
N LEU A 111 -1.64 8.64 -3.13
CA LEU A 111 -1.90 9.76 -2.24
C LEU A 111 -1.53 11.07 -2.89
N GLU A 112 -2.16 12.15 -2.45
CA GLU A 112 -1.68 13.49 -2.77
C GLU A 112 -0.29 13.71 -2.19
N GLN A 113 0.56 14.47 -2.87
CA GLN A 113 1.94 14.75 -2.44
C GLN A 113 2.05 15.27 -1.00
N VAL A 114 1.08 16.06 -0.54
CA VAL A 114 1.05 16.58 0.83
C VAL A 114 0.86 15.45 1.83
N ASP A 115 -0.07 14.54 1.55
CA ASP A 115 -0.34 13.38 2.41
C ASP A 115 0.82 12.39 2.36
N HIS A 116 1.43 12.19 1.18
CA HIS A 116 2.65 11.40 1.06
C HIS A 116 3.77 11.97 1.95
N SER A 117 4.00 13.28 1.91
CA SER A 117 4.99 13.94 2.75
C SER A 117 4.66 13.80 4.24
N TYR A 118 3.38 13.88 4.60
CA TYR A 118 2.90 13.69 5.96
C TYR A 118 3.20 12.28 6.48
N TYR A 119 2.78 11.22 5.78
CA TYR A 119 3.00 9.84 6.24
C TYR A 119 4.49 9.48 6.30
N SER A 120 5.27 9.90 5.31
CA SER A 120 6.72 9.69 5.31
C SER A 120 7.42 10.38 6.48
N GLY A 121 6.90 11.52 6.94
CA GLY A 121 7.39 12.23 8.13
C GLY A 121 6.81 11.72 9.46
N GLU A 122 5.65 11.07 9.44
CA GLU A 122 4.94 10.59 10.63
C GLU A 122 5.46 9.23 11.10
N LEU A 123 5.75 8.30 10.19
CA LEU A 123 6.17 6.94 10.52
C LEU A 123 7.37 6.88 11.51
N PRO A 124 8.44 7.71 11.36
CA PRO A 124 9.56 7.69 12.31
C PRO A 124 9.18 7.95 13.77
N LYS A 125 8.02 8.61 14.04
CA LYS A 125 7.54 8.87 15.40
C LYS A 125 6.92 7.64 16.07
N HIS A 126 6.48 6.67 15.27
CA HIS A 126 5.90 5.41 15.74
C HIS A 126 6.93 4.28 15.82
N LEU A 127 8.13 4.50 15.30
CA LEU A 127 9.23 3.55 15.40
C LEU A 127 10.01 3.74 16.70
N PRO A 128 10.62 2.67 17.26
CA PRO A 128 11.57 2.81 18.36
C PRO A 128 12.70 3.77 18.00
N ARG A 129 13.16 4.56 18.98
CA ARG A 129 14.20 5.57 18.76
C ARG A 129 15.48 4.91 18.21
N GLY A 130 15.94 5.38 17.04
CA GLY A 130 17.14 4.86 16.38
C GLY A 130 16.92 3.59 15.54
N ALA A 131 15.67 3.17 15.32
CA ALA A 131 15.33 2.03 14.46
C ALA A 131 15.53 2.38 12.97
N PHE A 132 16.79 2.43 12.52
CA PHE A 132 17.15 2.50 11.10
C PHE A 132 16.99 1.13 10.40
N MET A 133 16.96 0.07 11.19
CA MET A 133 16.60 -1.30 10.80
C MET A 133 15.60 -1.78 11.84
N ALA A 134 14.42 -2.20 11.39
CA ALA A 134 13.34 -2.69 12.25
C ALA A 134 12.84 -4.04 11.73
N ASP A 135 12.46 -4.93 12.63
CA ASP A 135 11.86 -6.20 12.24
C ASP A 135 10.43 -6.01 11.70
N ILE A 136 9.97 -7.01 10.94
CA ILE A 136 8.70 -6.90 10.22
C ILE A 136 7.49 -6.62 11.10
N ASP A 137 7.45 -7.19 12.31
CA ASP A 137 6.39 -6.95 13.29
C ASP A 137 6.43 -5.51 13.82
N VAL A 138 7.62 -4.98 14.10
CA VAL A 138 7.79 -3.58 14.53
C VAL A 138 7.36 -2.61 13.42
N VAL A 139 7.77 -2.86 12.17
CA VAL A 139 7.36 -2.04 11.01
C VAL A 139 5.84 -2.10 10.85
N TYR A 140 5.25 -3.30 10.90
CA TYR A 140 3.81 -3.49 10.79
C TYR A 140 3.04 -2.77 11.89
N ASP A 141 3.44 -2.92 13.16
CA ASP A 141 2.75 -2.32 14.30
C ASP A 141 2.84 -0.78 14.25
N ALA A 142 4.03 -0.23 13.94
CA ALA A 142 4.22 1.21 13.78
C ALA A 142 3.37 1.79 12.65
N SER A 143 3.35 1.14 11.48
CA SER A 143 2.48 1.54 10.36
C SER A 143 1.00 1.44 10.74
N CYS A 144 0.58 0.39 11.43
CA CYS A 144 -0.81 0.22 11.86
C CYS A 144 -1.25 1.31 12.85
N GLU A 145 -0.37 1.69 13.78
CA GLU A 145 -0.64 2.78 14.73
C GLU A 145 -0.78 4.11 14.00
N MET A 146 0.16 4.44 13.11
CA MET A 146 0.12 5.64 12.28
C MET A 146 -1.19 5.71 11.48
N TYR A 147 -1.54 4.66 10.74
CA TYR A 147 -2.75 4.68 9.91
C TYR A 147 -4.04 4.74 10.72
N LYS A 148 -4.10 4.12 11.92
CA LYS A 148 -5.23 4.32 12.83
C LYS A 148 -5.34 5.77 13.28
N ALA A 149 -4.23 6.36 13.70
CA ALA A 149 -4.18 7.73 14.20
C ALA A 149 -4.55 8.75 13.11
N SER A 150 -4.20 8.48 11.86
CA SER A 150 -4.50 9.34 10.71
C SER A 150 -5.87 9.06 10.08
N GLY A 151 -6.68 8.15 10.61
CA GLY A 151 -8.04 7.88 10.12
C GLY A 151 -8.12 6.98 8.89
N HIS A 152 -7.10 6.15 8.66
CA HIS A 152 -7.05 5.16 7.57
C HIS A 152 -6.91 3.70 8.07
N PRO A 153 -7.73 3.23 9.03
CA PRO A 153 -7.66 1.86 9.52
C PRO A 153 -7.95 0.81 8.43
N GLU A 154 -8.60 1.19 7.33
CA GLU A 154 -8.91 0.33 6.20
C GLU A 154 -7.67 -0.23 5.48
N TRP A 155 -6.51 0.41 5.58
CA TRP A 155 -5.28 -0.07 4.93
C TRP A 155 -4.64 -1.24 5.69
N ILE A 156 -4.91 -1.39 6.98
CA ILE A 156 -4.36 -2.44 7.85
C ILE A 156 -4.69 -3.86 7.36
N PRO A 157 -5.97 -4.23 7.10
CA PRO A 157 -6.28 -5.55 6.56
C PRO A 157 -5.63 -5.81 5.20
N ILE A 158 -5.39 -4.77 4.41
CA ILE A 158 -4.73 -4.86 3.08
C ILE A 158 -3.24 -5.17 3.25
N ILE A 159 -2.56 -4.46 4.16
CA ILE A 159 -1.17 -4.73 4.56
C ILE A 159 -1.04 -6.16 5.08
N ARG A 160 -1.93 -6.58 5.99
CA ARG A 160 -1.93 -7.93 6.56
C ARG A 160 -2.05 -9.00 5.48
N HIS A 161 -2.95 -8.83 4.52
CA HIS A 161 -3.11 -9.77 3.41
C HIS A 161 -1.85 -9.85 2.53
N TRP A 162 -1.24 -8.70 2.23
CA TRP A 162 0.00 -8.64 1.47
C TRP A 162 1.17 -9.29 2.22
N LEU A 163 1.29 -9.07 3.53
CA LEU A 163 2.30 -9.73 4.38
C LEU A 163 2.12 -11.25 4.38
N LYS A 164 0.89 -11.76 4.50
CA LYS A 164 0.61 -13.20 4.39
C LYS A 164 1.08 -13.77 3.05
N SER A 165 0.84 -13.03 1.96
CA SER A 165 1.24 -13.44 0.61
C SER A 165 2.76 -13.45 0.42
N ASN A 166 3.48 -12.60 1.14
CA ASN A 166 4.95 -12.50 1.12
C ASN A 166 5.64 -13.27 2.25
N ARG A 167 4.90 -13.99 3.08
CA ARG A 167 5.40 -14.68 4.28
C ARG A 167 6.62 -15.56 3.99
N ILE A 168 6.55 -16.41 2.98
CA ILE A 168 7.63 -17.36 2.66
C ILE A 168 8.92 -16.60 2.34
N LYS A 169 8.81 -15.57 1.49
CA LYS A 169 9.93 -14.73 1.09
C LYS A 169 10.59 -14.03 2.29
N ILE A 170 9.78 -13.39 3.13
CA ILE A 170 10.28 -12.70 4.33
C ILE A 170 10.96 -13.70 5.27
N LEU A 171 10.34 -14.87 5.54
CA LEU A 171 10.93 -15.90 6.41
C LEU A 171 12.24 -16.48 5.83
N GLN A 172 12.34 -16.63 4.51
CA GLN A 172 13.58 -17.07 3.86
C GLN A 172 14.73 -16.10 4.11
N HIS A 173 14.50 -14.78 4.04
CA HIS A 173 15.53 -13.78 4.35
C HIS A 173 16.02 -13.82 5.80
N TYR A 174 15.13 -14.15 6.74
CA TYR A 174 15.54 -14.41 8.13
C TYR A 174 16.34 -15.71 8.30
N ALA A 175 16.20 -16.67 7.39
CA ALA A 175 16.93 -17.93 7.40
C ALA A 175 18.33 -17.83 6.78
N THR A 176 18.50 -17.01 5.74
CA THR A 176 19.76 -16.86 4.98
C THR A 176 20.76 -15.88 5.60
N THR A 177 20.52 -15.37 6.82
CA THR A 177 21.35 -14.36 7.52
C THR A 177 21.50 -13.00 6.83
N ASP A 178 20.72 -12.74 5.77
CA ASP A 178 20.71 -11.43 5.09
C ASP A 178 20.07 -10.32 5.94
N VAL A 179 19.27 -10.70 6.95
CA VAL A 179 18.83 -9.79 8.01
C VAL A 179 19.96 -9.68 9.04
N ALA A 180 20.70 -8.59 9.01
CA ALA A 180 21.84 -8.35 9.89
C ALA A 180 21.46 -8.51 11.38
N GLY A 181 22.15 -9.42 12.08
CA GLY A 181 21.92 -9.68 13.51
C GLY A 181 20.75 -10.60 13.85
N ALA A 182 20.09 -11.21 12.85
CA ALA A 182 18.97 -12.11 13.11
C ALA A 182 19.39 -13.38 13.88
N THR A 183 18.85 -13.55 15.08
CA THR A 183 19.07 -14.74 15.91
C THR A 183 17.97 -15.78 15.71
N ASP A 184 18.15 -16.98 16.24
CA ASP A 184 17.05 -17.98 16.32
C ASP A 184 15.83 -17.47 17.09
N LYS A 185 16.04 -16.58 18.06
CA LYS A 185 14.97 -15.95 18.82
C LYS A 185 14.14 -15.03 17.92
N ASP A 186 14.79 -14.27 17.04
CA ASP A 186 14.11 -13.39 16.07
C ASP A 186 13.34 -14.19 15.04
N ARG A 187 13.94 -15.24 14.48
CA ARG A 187 13.24 -16.20 13.60
C ARG A 187 11.96 -16.73 14.24
N LYS A 188 12.04 -17.22 15.48
CA LYS A 188 10.87 -17.73 16.21
C LYS A 188 9.84 -16.65 16.49
N ARG A 189 10.26 -15.41 16.79
CA ARG A 189 9.35 -14.27 17.01
C ARG A 189 8.59 -13.92 15.73
N VAL A 190 9.29 -13.77 14.61
CA VAL A 190 8.73 -13.45 13.30
C VAL A 190 7.79 -14.57 12.83
N GLN A 191 8.16 -15.83 13.04
CA GLN A 191 7.29 -16.97 12.76
C GLN A 191 5.97 -16.89 13.55
N ARG A 192 6.03 -16.54 14.85
CA ARG A 192 4.82 -16.34 15.68
C ARG A 192 4.00 -15.14 15.21
N PHE A 193 4.63 -14.06 14.78
CA PHE A 193 3.95 -12.91 14.19
C PHE A 193 3.12 -13.33 12.97
N PHE A 194 3.72 -14.03 12.00
CA PHE A 194 2.99 -14.51 10.83
C PHE A 194 1.89 -15.54 11.14
N ASN A 195 1.99 -16.30 12.23
CA ASN A 195 0.93 -17.19 12.67
C ASN A 195 -0.27 -16.44 13.29
N LYS A 196 -0.09 -15.19 13.72
CA LYS A 196 -1.11 -14.35 14.35
C LYS A 196 -1.78 -13.37 13.39
N LEU A 197 -1.10 -12.99 12.30
CA LEU A 197 -1.69 -12.19 11.22
C LEU A 197 -2.92 -12.90 10.66
#